data_AF-A0A3A4R6A4-F1
#
_entry.id   AF-A0A3A4R6A4-F1
#
_cell.length_a   1.000
_cell.length_b   1.000
_cell.length_c   1.000
_cell.angle_alpha   90.00
_cell.angle_beta   90.00
_cell.angle_gamma   90.00
#
_symmetry.space_group_name_H-M   'P 1'
#
loop_
_entity.id
_entity.type
_entity.pdbx_description
1 polymer ?
#
loop_
_entity_poly.entity_id
_entity_poly.type
_entity_poly.pdbx_seq_one_letter_code
_entity_poly.pdbx_strand_id
1 'polypeptide(L)'
;MILTLDDIQLEDRRKFSRLGKEFFFFDDKEEFDPLKESQKFHKFFSLNLPENISENFLSKENITLYLLDYYKFALTKKTNGILSKDTVRDSLLKWFFTKSTLEKESNLHTIFKLSKANNLPFYDELLLSSFIIRDKNLIKDFSLIDRKLEYLTAMEATENDVHLKLMMNLIKSLYYIDIEEIETALYAINEIETSGGFSPNAAFYKSVIMLKTEQFEQAEILVDKLVEYDLSRISYAVENNNLKFFEMLIRNSFLQKFFLLNEGPLLTEKITTLNLIVQKKSELIAKINAAMKGLSQEMFSEYKSDEIKSKISFIEFIIAKYGNSKSFYFTTSLDFLNTKCRSILNEISSNIDQKFEKMINDLLVRYDEKINTNRDLLRTLEENNRDIIQKEDAKFQKVLTEYENKINHELKYFEDLLSRFDNDSNNSSFSSIKNSMLYNGLFSLFVLLSGGFAEYSNSYVADIANIGSVISIVIMGGLKWGTISFIIGIFISIFMLLSTLHQRYSAKNNLVQRISNLNTEKEQGKNAIRSKHEQKKKHHEEKYEKSKIRLNEEIENYKNNKLEERKLLEEKFREERTTLHQPLEQLLQM
;
A
#
# COMPACT_ATOMS: atom_id res chain seq x y z
N MET A 1 -63.14 7.22 17.95
CA MET A 1 -64.20 7.82 17.11
C MET A 1 -63.47 8.56 16.03
N ILE A 2 -63.56 8.06 14.80
CA ILE A 2 -62.88 8.66 13.66
C ILE A 2 -63.65 9.93 13.31
N LEU A 3 -62.98 11.09 13.36
CA LEU A 3 -63.56 12.35 12.92
C LEU A 3 -63.76 12.28 11.41
N THR A 4 -64.91 12.71 10.89
CA THR A 4 -65.10 12.97 9.44
C THR A 4 -64.85 14.44 9.14
N LEU A 5 -64.76 14.83 7.85
CA LEU A 5 -64.47 16.22 7.48
C LEU A 5 -65.53 17.20 8.00
N ASP A 6 -66.79 16.77 7.99
CA ASP A 6 -67.96 17.53 8.45
C ASP A 6 -68.05 17.64 9.98
N ASP A 7 -67.35 16.76 10.70
CA ASP A 7 -67.33 16.71 12.16
C ASP A 7 -66.20 17.55 12.78
N ILE A 8 -65.29 18.12 11.99
CA ILE A 8 -64.13 18.87 12.51
C ILE A 8 -64.61 20.15 13.18
N GLN A 9 -64.58 20.19 14.51
CA GLN A 9 -64.92 21.39 15.26
C GLN A 9 -63.73 22.32 15.42
N LEU A 10 -64.01 23.58 15.80
CA LEU A 10 -62.98 24.56 16.12
C LEU A 10 -62.03 24.07 17.23
N GLU A 11 -62.55 23.27 18.16
CA GLU A 11 -61.77 22.70 19.26
C GLU A 11 -60.75 21.66 18.76
N ASP A 12 -61.12 20.83 17.78
CA ASP A 12 -60.20 19.85 17.17
C ASP A 12 -59.04 20.54 16.46
N ARG A 13 -59.32 21.61 15.72
CA ARG A 13 -58.29 22.45 15.07
C ARG A 13 -57.34 23.08 16.09
N ARG A 14 -57.86 23.60 17.20
CA ARG A 14 -57.04 24.16 18.29
C ARG A 14 -56.18 23.10 18.95
N LYS A 15 -56.75 21.92 19.22
CA LYS A 15 -56.02 20.78 19.79
C LYS A 15 -54.89 20.34 18.86
N PHE A 16 -55.17 20.20 17.57
CA PHE A 16 -54.18 19.79 16.56
C PHE A 16 -53.05 20.81 16.43
N SER A 17 -53.37 22.11 16.30
CA SER A 17 -52.38 23.19 16.26
C SER A 17 -51.49 23.23 17.51
N ARG A 18 -52.06 22.98 18.70
CA ARG A 18 -51.30 22.89 19.95
C ARG A 18 -50.28 21.75 19.91
N LEU A 19 -50.66 20.58 19.38
CA LEU A 19 -49.73 19.46 19.20
C LEU A 19 -48.59 19.84 18.25
N GLY A 20 -48.89 20.52 17.14
CA GLY A 20 -47.88 21.02 16.21
C GLY A 20 -46.88 21.96 16.88
N LYS A 21 -47.37 22.93 17.67
CA LYS A 21 -46.52 23.90 18.37
C LYS A 21 -45.63 23.24 19.41
N GLU A 22 -46.17 22.30 20.19
CA GLU A 22 -45.44 21.63 21.27
C GLU A 22 -44.41 20.63 20.76
N PHE A 23 -44.76 19.80 19.77
CA PHE A 23 -43.96 18.64 19.35
C PHE A 23 -43.32 18.78 17.97
N PHE A 24 -43.69 19.78 17.17
CA PHE A 24 -43.19 19.89 15.79
C PHE A 24 -42.66 21.28 15.44
N PHE A 25 -42.43 22.18 16.42
CA PHE A 25 -41.99 23.55 16.16
C PHE A 25 -42.85 24.30 15.12
N PHE A 26 -44.12 23.92 14.99
CA PHE A 26 -45.04 24.59 14.08
C PHE A 26 -45.28 26.04 14.54
N ASP A 27 -45.23 26.98 13.60
CA ASP A 27 -45.58 28.38 13.82
C ASP A 27 -46.71 28.76 12.86
N ASP A 28 -47.87 29.11 13.42
CA ASP A 28 -49.05 29.51 12.65
C ASP A 28 -48.97 30.95 12.13
N LYS A 29 -47.92 31.70 12.52
CA LYS A 29 -47.70 33.10 12.13
C LYS A 29 -46.66 33.26 11.01
N GLU A 30 -46.10 32.18 10.49
CA GLU A 30 -45.12 32.28 9.39
C GLU A 30 -45.85 32.66 8.09
N GLU A 31 -45.87 33.96 7.78
CA GLU A 31 -46.38 34.45 6.49
C GLU A 31 -45.41 34.12 5.36
N PHE A 32 -45.97 33.86 4.17
CA PHE A 32 -45.17 33.63 2.96
C PHE A 32 -44.35 34.88 2.59
N ASP A 33 -43.03 34.76 2.70
CA ASP A 33 -42.07 35.78 2.31
C ASP A 33 -41.23 35.26 1.12
N PRO A 34 -41.46 35.79 -0.11
CA PRO A 34 -40.73 35.34 -1.30
C PRO A 34 -39.21 35.42 -1.15
N LEU A 35 -38.69 36.41 -0.42
CA LEU A 35 -37.24 36.56 -0.25
C LEU A 35 -36.69 35.49 0.68
N LYS A 36 -37.38 35.20 1.79
CA LYS A 36 -36.96 34.11 2.69
C LYS A 36 -37.06 32.75 2.02
N GLU A 37 -38.13 32.48 1.27
CA GLU A 37 -38.30 31.22 0.55
C GLU A 37 -37.23 31.03 -0.54
N SER A 38 -36.94 32.05 -1.34
CA SER A 38 -35.85 31.98 -2.33
C SER A 38 -34.49 31.74 -1.67
N GLN A 39 -34.23 32.36 -0.52
CA GLN A 39 -33.02 32.08 0.26
C GLN A 39 -32.98 30.63 0.79
N LYS A 40 -34.12 30.07 1.21
CA LYS A 40 -34.21 28.66 1.64
C LYS A 40 -33.90 27.73 0.46
N PHE A 41 -34.44 27.98 -0.73
CA PHE A 41 -34.15 27.18 -1.93
C PHE A 41 -32.69 27.26 -2.37
N HIS A 42 -32.10 28.45 -2.47
CA HIS A 42 -30.68 28.58 -2.80
C HIS A 42 -29.78 27.86 -1.80
N LYS A 43 -30.06 27.99 -0.50
CA LYS A 43 -29.34 27.24 0.54
C LYS A 43 -29.48 25.74 0.31
N PHE A 44 -30.68 25.26 0.06
CA PHE A 44 -30.93 23.84 -0.19
C PHE A 44 -30.20 23.31 -1.42
N PHE A 45 -30.27 24.00 -2.56
CA PHE A 45 -29.57 23.61 -3.79
C PHE A 45 -28.04 23.59 -3.62
N SER A 46 -27.50 24.48 -2.79
CA SER A 46 -26.05 24.51 -2.50
C SER A 46 -25.54 23.27 -1.73
N LEU A 47 -26.43 22.50 -1.10
CA LEU A 47 -26.06 21.32 -0.31
C LEU A 47 -25.69 20.10 -1.16
N ASN A 48 -26.01 20.09 -2.46
CA ASN A 48 -25.74 18.96 -3.37
C ASN A 48 -26.17 17.60 -2.77
N LEU A 49 -27.40 17.54 -2.27
CA LEU A 49 -27.94 16.36 -1.60
C LEU A 49 -28.10 15.18 -2.58
N PRO A 50 -27.92 13.92 -2.10
CA PRO A 50 -28.30 12.72 -2.83
C PRO A 50 -29.76 12.77 -3.32
N GLU A 51 -30.05 12.19 -4.49
CA GLU A 51 -31.37 12.27 -5.15
C GLU A 51 -32.52 11.85 -4.23
N ASN A 52 -32.33 10.77 -3.47
CA ASN A 52 -33.30 10.21 -2.53
C ASN A 52 -33.64 11.08 -1.32
N ILE A 53 -32.90 12.18 -1.08
CA ILE A 53 -33.16 13.16 0.00
C ILE A 53 -33.16 14.61 -0.50
N SER A 54 -33.22 14.78 -1.83
CA SER A 54 -33.05 16.07 -2.51
C SER A 54 -34.37 16.80 -2.82
N GLU A 55 -35.51 16.29 -2.37
CA GLU A 55 -36.79 16.99 -2.53
C GLU A 55 -37.10 17.88 -1.31
N ASN A 56 -37.42 19.14 -1.61
CA ASN A 56 -38.02 20.08 -0.66
C ASN A 56 -39.55 20.03 -0.76
N PHE A 57 -40.22 20.46 0.31
CA PHE A 57 -41.67 20.63 0.26
C PHE A 57 -42.05 21.78 -0.67
N LEU A 58 -42.95 21.48 -1.60
CA LEU A 58 -43.48 22.42 -2.57
C LEU A 58 -44.98 22.58 -2.35
N SER A 59 -45.41 23.82 -2.19
CA SER A 59 -46.81 24.20 -2.10
C SER A 59 -47.21 25.10 -3.26
N LYS A 60 -48.52 25.32 -3.40
CA LYS A 60 -49.07 26.27 -4.36
C LYS A 60 -48.45 27.67 -4.24
N GLU A 61 -48.10 28.09 -3.02
CA GLU A 61 -47.53 29.41 -2.74
C GLU A 61 -46.08 29.53 -3.21
N ASN A 62 -45.27 28.46 -3.09
CA ASN A 62 -43.82 28.52 -3.30
C ASN A 62 -43.32 27.87 -4.59
N ILE A 63 -44.11 27.02 -5.26
CA ILE A 63 -43.65 26.19 -6.38
C ILE A 63 -43.16 27.01 -7.59
N THR A 64 -43.80 28.14 -7.87
CA THR A 64 -43.33 29.05 -8.95
C THR A 64 -41.95 29.62 -8.64
N LEU A 65 -41.73 30.01 -7.38
CA LEU A 65 -40.44 30.55 -6.94
C LEU A 65 -39.36 29.46 -6.90
N TYR A 66 -39.72 28.25 -6.48
CA TYR A 66 -38.84 27.09 -6.54
C TYR A 66 -38.36 26.83 -7.97
N LEU A 67 -39.28 26.83 -8.95
CA LEU A 67 -38.92 26.65 -10.36
C LEU A 67 -37.94 27.74 -10.80
N LEU A 68 -38.21 29.02 -10.53
CA LEU A 68 -37.33 30.14 -10.91
C LEU A 68 -35.90 29.98 -10.36
N ASP A 69 -35.75 29.54 -9.11
CA ASP A 69 -34.44 29.30 -8.51
C ASP A 69 -33.80 27.98 -9.00
N TYR A 70 -34.61 26.96 -9.27
CA TYR A 70 -34.17 25.71 -9.89
C TYR A 70 -33.55 25.97 -11.27
N TYR A 71 -34.12 26.87 -12.08
CA TYR A 71 -33.53 27.23 -13.38
C TYR A 71 -32.12 27.80 -13.25
N LYS A 72 -31.91 28.72 -12.29
CA LYS A 72 -30.56 29.26 -12.02
C LYS A 72 -29.59 28.16 -11.61
N PHE A 73 -30.03 27.24 -10.76
CA PHE A 73 -29.24 26.11 -10.33
C PHE A 73 -28.91 25.15 -11.48
N ALA A 74 -29.88 24.78 -12.31
CA ALA A 74 -29.70 23.92 -13.48
C ALA A 74 -28.64 24.49 -14.45
N LEU A 75 -28.68 25.81 -14.70
CA LEU A 75 -27.66 26.49 -15.50
C LEU A 75 -26.25 26.35 -14.92
N THR A 76 -26.09 26.47 -13.59
CA THR A 76 -24.78 26.31 -12.94
C THR A 76 -24.23 24.89 -13.04
N LYS A 77 -25.10 23.88 -13.12
CA LYS A 77 -24.72 22.47 -13.28
C LYS A 77 -24.45 22.07 -14.73
N LYS A 78 -24.55 23.00 -15.70
CA LYS A 78 -24.42 22.75 -17.14
C LYS A 78 -25.33 21.61 -17.63
N THR A 79 -26.53 21.48 -17.03
CA THR A 79 -27.55 20.59 -17.58
C THR A 79 -28.09 21.24 -18.85
N ASN A 80 -27.48 20.90 -19.98
CA ASN A 80 -27.86 21.40 -21.31
C ASN A 80 -29.27 20.88 -21.66
N GLY A 81 -30.33 21.62 -21.34
CA GLY A 81 -31.68 21.19 -21.70
C GLY A 81 -32.81 22.19 -21.45
N ILE A 82 -32.75 22.98 -20.37
CA ILE A 82 -33.89 23.82 -19.99
C ILE A 82 -33.89 25.15 -20.76
N LEU A 83 -34.76 25.25 -21.76
CA LEU A 83 -35.01 26.47 -22.53
C LEU A 83 -36.06 27.35 -21.83
N SER A 84 -35.77 28.63 -21.68
CA SER A 84 -36.70 29.58 -21.05
C SER A 84 -36.37 31.02 -21.48
N LYS A 85 -37.38 31.86 -21.67
CA LYS A 85 -37.25 33.26 -22.10
C LYS A 85 -37.05 34.20 -20.91
N ASP A 86 -36.06 35.09 -21.00
CA ASP A 86 -35.79 36.12 -19.97
C ASP A 86 -37.04 36.94 -19.63
N THR A 87 -37.86 37.30 -20.63
CA THR A 87 -39.08 38.08 -20.43
C THR A 87 -40.08 37.42 -19.49
N VAL A 88 -40.20 36.09 -19.51
CA VAL A 88 -41.10 35.34 -18.62
C VAL A 88 -40.54 35.37 -17.19
N ARG A 89 -39.27 34.99 -17.04
CA ARG A 89 -38.58 34.95 -15.74
C ARG A 89 -38.53 36.31 -15.06
N ASP A 90 -38.14 37.36 -15.79
CA ASP A 90 -37.99 38.71 -15.24
C ASP A 90 -39.34 39.28 -14.78
N SER A 91 -40.41 39.03 -15.53
CA SER A 91 -41.75 39.50 -15.15
C SER A 91 -42.22 38.81 -13.86
N LEU A 92 -42.00 37.51 -13.73
CA LEU A 92 -42.33 36.74 -12.52
C LEU A 92 -41.47 37.17 -11.33
N LEU A 93 -40.15 37.30 -11.50
CA LEU A 93 -39.25 37.77 -10.44
C LEU A 93 -39.65 39.17 -9.96
N LYS A 94 -39.97 40.10 -10.88
CA LYS A 94 -40.49 41.41 -10.53
C LYS A 94 -41.81 41.31 -9.76
N TRP A 95 -42.74 40.44 -10.15
CA TRP A 95 -43.97 40.23 -9.39
C TRP A 95 -43.70 39.81 -7.94
N PHE A 96 -42.77 38.86 -7.72
CA PHE A 96 -42.45 38.37 -6.38
C PHE A 96 -41.71 39.39 -5.50
N PHE A 97 -40.76 40.15 -6.06
CA PHE A 97 -39.84 40.97 -5.26
C PHE A 97 -40.14 42.46 -5.23
N THR A 98 -40.99 42.95 -6.13
CA THR A 98 -41.33 44.38 -6.17
C THR A 98 -42.25 44.76 -5.01
N LYS A 99 -42.01 45.92 -4.39
CA LYS A 99 -42.89 46.45 -3.33
C LYS A 99 -43.96 47.41 -3.85
N SER A 100 -43.70 48.07 -4.98
CA SER A 100 -44.62 49.02 -5.61
C SER A 100 -45.87 48.31 -6.16
N THR A 101 -47.05 48.81 -5.82
CA THR A 101 -48.34 48.28 -6.29
C THR A 101 -48.52 48.49 -7.80
N LEU A 102 -48.16 49.68 -8.31
CA LEU A 102 -48.24 50.02 -9.74
C LEU A 102 -47.36 49.11 -10.59
N GLU A 103 -46.14 48.84 -10.14
CA GLU A 103 -45.24 47.94 -10.87
C GLU A 103 -45.74 46.50 -10.80
N LYS A 104 -46.32 46.07 -9.67
CA LYS A 104 -46.97 44.75 -9.58
C LYS A 104 -48.08 44.61 -10.60
N GLU A 105 -49.00 45.57 -10.69
CA GLU A 105 -50.10 45.55 -11.66
C GLU A 105 -49.60 45.49 -13.11
N SER A 106 -48.57 46.28 -13.44
CA SER A 106 -47.95 46.25 -14.77
C SER A 106 -47.31 44.89 -15.10
N ASN A 107 -46.61 44.28 -14.13
CA ASN A 107 -46.02 42.96 -14.30
C ASN A 107 -47.10 41.88 -14.42
N LEU A 108 -48.18 41.96 -13.64
CA LEU A 108 -49.33 41.05 -13.74
C LEU A 108 -49.96 41.09 -15.14
N HIS A 109 -50.14 42.29 -15.70
CA HIS A 109 -50.68 42.44 -17.06
C HIS A 109 -49.76 41.81 -18.11
N THR A 110 -48.45 41.99 -17.95
CA THR A 110 -47.44 41.37 -18.83
C THR A 110 -47.47 39.85 -18.74
N ILE A 111 -47.49 39.31 -17.52
CA ILE A 111 -47.59 37.86 -17.27
C ILE A 111 -48.87 37.32 -17.90
N PHE A 112 -50.03 37.96 -17.67
CA PHE A 112 -51.30 37.53 -18.22
C PHE A 112 -51.35 37.54 -19.76
N LYS A 113 -50.70 38.53 -20.39
CA LYS A 113 -50.55 38.56 -21.86
C LYS A 113 -49.71 37.39 -22.36
N LEU A 114 -48.59 37.09 -21.68
CA LEU A 114 -47.73 35.95 -22.00
C LEU A 114 -48.49 34.62 -21.80
N SER A 115 -49.27 34.50 -20.73
CA SER A 115 -50.13 33.36 -20.45
C SER A 115 -51.21 33.13 -21.51
N LYS A 116 -51.58 34.10 -22.33
CA LYS A 116 -52.53 33.86 -23.44
C LYS A 116 -51.88 33.31 -24.70
N ALA A 117 -50.56 33.39 -24.82
CA ALA A 117 -49.82 32.81 -25.93
C ALA A 117 -49.47 31.34 -25.64
N ASN A 118 -49.65 30.44 -26.61
CA ASN A 118 -49.31 29.01 -26.50
C ASN A 118 -48.12 28.68 -27.42
N ASN A 119 -46.99 29.33 -27.22
CA ASN A 119 -45.81 29.18 -28.07
C ASN A 119 -44.50 29.35 -27.27
N LEU A 120 -44.56 29.08 -25.97
CA LEU A 120 -43.39 29.16 -25.09
C LEU A 120 -42.78 27.76 -24.91
N PRO A 121 -41.47 27.69 -24.57
CA PRO A 121 -40.85 26.44 -24.14
C PRO A 121 -41.59 25.79 -22.97
N PHE A 122 -41.50 24.47 -22.84
CA PHE A 122 -42.19 23.68 -21.80
C PHE A 122 -42.02 24.28 -20.40
N TYR A 123 -40.78 24.64 -20.04
CA TYR A 123 -40.47 25.21 -18.73
C TYR A 123 -41.12 26.59 -18.49
N ASP A 124 -41.22 27.43 -19.52
CA ASP A 124 -41.92 28.73 -19.40
C ASP A 124 -43.44 28.54 -19.25
N GLU A 125 -44.01 27.57 -19.97
CA GLU A 125 -45.42 27.19 -19.82
C GLU A 125 -45.71 26.65 -18.41
N LEU A 126 -44.78 25.88 -17.86
CA LEU A 126 -44.83 25.36 -16.51
C LEU A 126 -44.81 26.49 -15.45
N LEU A 127 -43.87 27.43 -15.60
CA LEU A 127 -43.76 28.62 -14.74
C LEU A 127 -45.02 29.49 -14.75
N LEU A 128 -45.57 29.73 -15.95
CA LEU A 128 -46.78 30.53 -16.08
C LEU A 128 -47.99 29.81 -15.50
N SER A 129 -48.11 28.50 -15.72
CA SER A 129 -49.21 27.71 -15.17
C SER A 129 -49.16 27.68 -13.64
N SER A 130 -47.98 27.45 -13.05
CA SER A 130 -47.81 27.48 -11.60
C SER A 130 -48.15 28.85 -11.01
N PHE A 131 -47.79 29.93 -11.72
CA PHE A 131 -48.12 31.29 -11.33
C PHE A 131 -49.63 31.57 -11.35
N ILE A 132 -50.30 31.25 -12.45
CA ILE A 132 -51.74 31.53 -12.62
C ILE A 132 -52.55 30.73 -11.60
N ILE A 133 -52.16 29.48 -11.34
CA ILE A 133 -52.81 28.66 -10.31
C ILE A 133 -52.66 29.30 -8.94
N ARG A 134 -51.44 29.72 -8.56
CA ARG A 134 -51.17 30.42 -7.29
C ARG A 134 -52.08 31.64 -7.12
N ASP A 135 -52.10 32.51 -8.12
CA ASP A 135 -52.80 33.80 -8.09
C ASP A 135 -54.20 33.74 -8.75
N LYS A 136 -54.84 32.56 -8.78
CA LYS A 136 -56.13 32.31 -9.47
C LYS A 136 -57.25 33.30 -9.08
N ASN A 137 -57.28 33.70 -7.80
CA ASN A 137 -58.28 34.62 -7.26
C ASN A 137 -58.11 36.06 -7.76
N LEU A 138 -56.87 36.45 -8.13
CA LEU A 138 -56.58 37.75 -8.74
C LEU A 138 -56.93 37.73 -10.23
N ILE A 139 -56.68 36.60 -10.90
CA ILE A 139 -56.83 36.45 -12.35
C ILE A 139 -58.30 36.23 -12.75
N LYS A 140 -59.06 35.45 -11.97
CA LYS A 140 -60.49 35.16 -12.17
C LYS A 140 -60.86 34.60 -13.55
N ASP A 141 -59.91 33.95 -14.24
CA ASP A 141 -60.10 33.31 -15.54
C ASP A 141 -59.69 31.83 -15.44
N PHE A 142 -60.61 30.98 -14.98
CA PHE A 142 -60.37 29.54 -14.80
C PHE A 142 -60.19 28.83 -16.15
N SER A 143 -60.87 29.30 -17.21
CA SER A 143 -60.73 28.75 -18.56
C SER A 143 -59.30 28.87 -19.12
N LEU A 144 -58.58 29.91 -18.70
CA LEU A 144 -57.17 30.08 -19.04
C LEU A 144 -56.30 29.00 -18.37
N ILE A 145 -56.60 28.63 -17.13
CA ILE A 145 -55.84 27.61 -16.38
C ILE A 145 -56.03 26.26 -17.08
N ASP A 146 -57.26 25.87 -17.36
CA ASP A 146 -57.57 24.58 -17.98
C ASP A 146 -56.89 24.44 -19.34
N ARG A 147 -57.02 25.48 -20.20
CA ARG A 147 -56.33 25.52 -21.50
C ARG A 147 -54.81 25.41 -21.36
N LYS A 148 -54.22 25.99 -20.31
CA LYS A 148 -52.77 25.91 -20.07
C LYS A 148 -52.34 24.52 -19.62
N LEU A 149 -53.10 23.88 -18.74
CA LEU A 149 -52.84 22.52 -18.30
C LEU A 149 -53.02 21.51 -19.44
N GLU A 150 -54.03 21.68 -20.30
CA GLU A 150 -54.21 20.90 -21.53
C GLU A 150 -53.02 21.06 -22.47
N TYR A 151 -52.58 22.30 -22.71
CA TYR A 151 -51.43 22.57 -23.57
C TYR A 151 -50.13 21.97 -23.00
N LEU A 152 -49.89 22.09 -21.69
CA LEU A 152 -48.77 21.43 -21.02
C LEU A 152 -48.80 19.91 -21.18
N THR A 153 -49.97 19.30 -21.01
CA THR A 153 -50.16 17.85 -21.19
C THR A 153 -49.86 17.42 -22.63
N ALA A 154 -50.26 18.22 -23.63
CA ALA A 154 -49.93 17.93 -25.02
C ALA A 154 -48.42 18.01 -25.30
N MET A 155 -47.67 18.86 -24.58
CA MET A 155 -46.21 18.99 -24.71
C MET A 155 -45.45 17.89 -23.95
N GLU A 156 -46.04 17.26 -22.93
CA GLU A 156 -45.40 16.26 -22.06
C GLU A 156 -44.72 15.13 -22.84
N ALA A 157 -45.32 14.67 -23.94
CA ALA A 157 -44.78 13.60 -24.77
C ALA A 157 -43.41 13.94 -25.40
N THR A 158 -43.10 15.23 -25.53
CA THR A 158 -41.83 15.73 -26.09
C THR A 158 -40.83 16.16 -25.03
N GLU A 159 -41.25 16.26 -23.77
CA GLU A 159 -40.36 16.56 -22.65
C GLU A 159 -39.65 15.28 -22.22
N ASN A 160 -38.34 15.35 -22.00
CA ASN A 160 -37.53 14.21 -21.56
C ASN A 160 -37.07 14.37 -20.11
N ASP A 161 -37.17 15.57 -19.53
CA ASP A 161 -36.79 15.82 -18.15
C ASP A 161 -37.85 15.27 -17.18
N VAL A 162 -37.50 14.19 -16.48
CA VAL A 162 -38.36 13.51 -15.50
C VAL A 162 -38.74 14.44 -14.34
N HIS A 163 -37.85 15.35 -13.92
CA HIS A 163 -38.15 16.29 -12.84
C HIS A 163 -39.18 17.33 -13.29
N LEU A 164 -39.10 17.83 -14.53
CA LEU A 164 -40.10 18.76 -15.06
C LEU A 164 -41.48 18.10 -15.25
N LYS A 165 -41.54 16.82 -15.63
CA LYS A 165 -42.79 16.04 -15.64
C LYS A 165 -43.39 15.88 -14.25
N LEU A 166 -42.56 15.57 -13.26
CA LEU A 166 -42.97 15.51 -11.86
C LEU A 166 -43.57 16.85 -11.41
N MET A 167 -42.89 17.96 -11.69
CA MET A 167 -43.39 19.31 -11.38
C MET A 167 -44.73 19.62 -12.06
N MET A 168 -44.88 19.24 -13.33
CA MET A 168 -46.14 19.44 -14.07
C MET A 168 -47.30 18.68 -13.41
N ASN A 169 -47.12 17.39 -13.12
CA ASN A 169 -48.17 16.58 -12.49
C ASN A 169 -48.47 17.02 -11.05
N LEU A 170 -47.46 17.52 -10.33
CA LEU A 170 -47.65 18.15 -9.02
C LEU A 170 -48.49 19.43 -9.11
N ILE A 171 -48.22 20.31 -10.09
CA ILE A 171 -48.98 21.53 -10.35
C ILE A 171 -50.43 21.21 -10.72
N LYS A 172 -50.65 20.21 -11.59
CA LYS A 172 -52.00 19.73 -11.92
C LYS A 172 -52.75 19.27 -10.67
N SER A 173 -52.12 18.43 -9.86
CA SER A 173 -52.74 17.92 -8.62
C SER A 173 -53.08 19.05 -7.65
N LEU A 174 -52.17 19.99 -7.44
CA LEU A 174 -52.40 21.18 -6.59
C LEU A 174 -53.63 21.98 -7.03
N TYR A 175 -53.81 22.19 -8.34
CA TYR A 175 -54.98 22.87 -8.88
C TYR A 175 -56.26 22.07 -8.66
N TYR A 176 -56.27 20.78 -9.00
CA TYR A 176 -57.46 19.93 -8.90
C TYR A 176 -57.89 19.69 -7.45
N ILE A 177 -56.97 19.57 -6.49
CA ILE A 177 -57.29 19.54 -5.05
C ILE A 177 -58.02 20.82 -4.62
N ASP A 178 -57.59 21.96 -5.13
CA ASP A 178 -58.07 23.31 -4.78
C ASP A 178 -59.38 23.70 -5.50
N ILE A 179 -59.84 22.91 -6.47
CA ILE A 179 -61.19 23.01 -7.06
C ILE A 179 -62.08 21.80 -6.74
N GLU A 180 -61.64 20.95 -5.81
CA GLU A 180 -62.37 19.76 -5.33
C GLU A 180 -62.60 18.65 -6.38
N GLU A 181 -61.80 18.64 -7.46
CA GLU A 181 -61.78 17.58 -8.48
C GLU A 181 -60.84 16.43 -8.06
N ILE A 182 -61.23 15.71 -7.01
CA ILE A 182 -60.36 14.78 -6.27
C ILE A 182 -59.87 13.58 -7.10
N GLU A 183 -60.72 13.02 -7.97
CA GLU A 183 -60.33 11.88 -8.83
C GLU A 183 -59.25 12.28 -9.84
N THR A 184 -59.40 13.43 -10.48
CA THR A 184 -58.43 14.00 -11.43
C THR A 184 -57.11 14.35 -10.73
N ALA A 185 -57.20 14.90 -9.51
CA ALA A 185 -56.02 15.16 -8.69
C ALA A 185 -55.25 13.88 -8.36
N LEU A 186 -55.96 12.80 -8.03
CA LEU A 186 -55.37 11.51 -7.71
C LEU A 186 -54.73 10.85 -8.93
N TYR A 187 -55.38 10.95 -10.09
CA TYR A 187 -54.81 10.48 -11.36
C TYR A 187 -53.45 11.15 -11.63
N ALA A 188 -53.37 12.49 -11.52
CA ALA A 188 -52.12 13.21 -11.72
C ALA A 188 -51.01 12.80 -10.72
N ILE A 189 -51.37 12.50 -9.47
CA ILE A 189 -50.41 12.02 -8.46
C ILE A 189 -49.91 10.61 -8.76
N ASN A 190 -50.80 9.71 -9.19
CA ASN A 190 -50.40 8.35 -9.55
C ASN A 190 -49.45 8.32 -10.76
N GLU A 191 -49.62 9.24 -11.72
CA GLU A 191 -48.67 9.40 -12.82
C GLU A 191 -47.24 9.72 -12.32
N ILE A 192 -47.10 10.49 -11.23
CA ILE A 192 -45.78 10.74 -10.61
C ILE A 192 -45.17 9.43 -10.07
N GLU A 193 -45.96 8.61 -9.36
CA GLU A 193 -45.48 7.34 -8.79
C GLU A 193 -45.12 6.30 -9.86
N THR A 194 -45.76 6.35 -11.03
CA THR A 194 -45.44 5.45 -12.15
C THR A 194 -44.20 5.87 -12.94
N SER A 195 -43.85 7.17 -12.93
CA SER A 195 -42.81 7.75 -13.79
C SER A 195 -41.47 7.98 -13.09
N GLY A 196 -41.44 8.00 -11.76
CA GLY A 196 -40.25 8.17 -10.95
C GLY A 196 -40.43 7.47 -9.59
N GLY A 197 -39.33 7.21 -8.88
CA GLY A 197 -39.37 6.60 -7.55
C GLY A 197 -40.17 7.39 -6.52
N PHE A 198 -40.03 7.06 -5.23
CA PHE A 198 -40.74 7.75 -4.16
C PHE A 198 -40.50 9.27 -4.18
N SER A 199 -41.58 10.06 -4.33
CA SER A 199 -41.56 11.52 -4.16
C SER A 199 -42.33 11.91 -2.89
N PRO A 200 -41.69 12.61 -1.92
CA PRO A 200 -42.37 13.07 -0.72
C PRO A 200 -43.44 14.14 -1.01
N ASN A 201 -43.30 14.94 -2.07
CA ASN A 201 -44.36 15.87 -2.47
C ASN A 201 -45.60 15.10 -2.95
N ALA A 202 -45.42 14.09 -3.80
CA ALA A 202 -46.52 13.24 -4.25
C ALA A 202 -47.19 12.52 -3.08
N ALA A 203 -46.39 11.92 -2.17
CA ALA A 203 -46.91 11.24 -0.99
C ALA A 203 -47.71 12.18 -0.06
N PHE A 204 -47.25 13.42 0.13
CA PHE A 204 -47.98 14.44 0.89
C PHE A 204 -49.32 14.75 0.26
N TYR A 205 -49.37 15.11 -1.02
CA TYR A 205 -50.64 15.45 -1.66
C TYR A 205 -51.57 14.24 -1.80
N LYS A 206 -51.03 13.05 -2.01
CA LYS A 206 -51.80 11.81 -1.96
C LYS A 206 -52.45 11.61 -0.60
N SER A 207 -51.74 11.86 0.50
CA SER A 207 -52.35 11.74 1.83
C SER A 207 -53.45 12.78 2.06
N VAL A 208 -53.33 14.00 1.52
CA VAL A 208 -54.40 15.01 1.59
C VAL A 208 -55.64 14.53 0.84
N ILE A 209 -55.47 13.96 -0.35
CA ILE A 209 -56.55 13.33 -1.13
C ILE A 209 -57.20 12.21 -0.31
N MET A 210 -56.39 11.31 0.28
CA MET A 210 -56.90 10.21 1.10
C MET A 210 -57.72 10.71 2.30
N LEU A 211 -57.28 11.78 2.97
CA LEU A 211 -58.02 12.40 4.07
C LEU A 211 -59.35 13.00 3.60
N LYS A 212 -59.37 13.66 2.44
CA LYS A 212 -60.60 14.20 1.83
C LYS A 212 -61.60 13.10 1.43
N THR A 213 -61.11 11.93 1.04
CA THR A 213 -61.94 10.75 0.69
C THR A 213 -62.17 9.80 1.87
N GLU A 214 -61.86 10.22 3.10
CA GLU A 214 -62.04 9.43 4.34
C GLU A 214 -61.28 8.09 4.37
N GLN A 215 -60.21 7.96 3.58
CA GLN A 215 -59.32 6.80 3.55
C GLN A 215 -58.18 6.98 4.56
N PHE A 216 -58.53 7.12 5.85
CA PHE A 216 -57.61 7.53 6.92
C PHE A 216 -56.39 6.60 7.07
N GLU A 217 -56.59 5.29 7.02
CA GLU A 217 -55.50 4.31 7.15
C GLU A 217 -54.44 4.49 6.05
N GLN A 218 -54.86 4.75 4.81
CA GLN A 218 -53.94 5.01 3.72
C GLN A 218 -53.21 6.35 3.89
N ALA A 219 -53.90 7.37 4.39
CA ALA A 219 -53.28 8.65 4.73
C ALA A 219 -52.19 8.48 5.80
N GLU A 220 -52.45 7.69 6.84
CA GLU A 220 -51.48 7.43 7.90
C GLU A 220 -50.25 6.67 7.41
N ILE A 221 -50.42 5.69 6.51
CA ILE A 221 -49.30 4.97 5.88
C ILE A 221 -48.41 5.93 5.07
N LEU A 222 -49.02 6.88 4.34
CA LEU A 222 -48.27 7.89 3.60
C LEU A 222 -47.55 8.87 4.54
N VAL A 223 -48.18 9.25 5.64
CA VAL A 223 -47.55 10.06 6.70
C VAL A 223 -46.33 9.35 7.28
N ASP A 224 -46.37 8.03 7.49
CA ASP A 224 -45.20 7.28 7.95
C ASP A 224 -44.03 7.34 6.96
N LYS A 225 -44.29 7.21 5.66
CA LYS A 225 -43.26 7.37 4.62
C LYS A 225 -42.65 8.77 4.62
N LEU A 226 -43.46 9.81 4.85
CA LEU A 226 -42.96 11.18 4.97
C LEU A 226 -42.10 11.38 6.21
N VAL A 227 -42.50 10.80 7.34
CA VAL A 227 -41.70 10.82 8.57
C VAL A 227 -40.37 10.11 8.36
N GLU A 228 -40.36 8.93 7.74
CA GLU A 228 -39.14 8.20 7.40
C GLU A 228 -38.23 9.03 6.49
N TYR A 229 -38.80 9.66 5.46
CA TYR A 229 -38.06 10.58 4.59
C TYR A 229 -37.42 11.71 5.39
N ASP A 230 -38.18 12.43 6.22
CA ASP A 230 -37.66 13.50 7.07
C ASP A 230 -36.55 13.03 8.02
N LEU A 231 -36.71 11.84 8.62
CA LEU A 231 -35.70 11.24 9.49
C LEU A 231 -34.43 10.86 8.74
N SER A 232 -34.54 10.37 7.50
CA SER A 232 -33.37 10.07 6.65
C SER A 232 -32.56 11.34 6.35
N ARG A 233 -33.24 12.47 6.10
CA ARG A 233 -32.58 13.78 5.90
C ARG A 233 -31.85 14.24 7.17
N ILE A 234 -32.48 14.04 8.33
CA ILE A 234 -31.89 14.39 9.63
C ILE A 234 -30.69 13.51 9.93
N SER A 235 -30.79 12.20 9.68
CA SER A 235 -29.68 11.25 9.81
C SER A 235 -28.49 11.68 8.96
N TYR A 236 -28.72 12.01 7.69
CA TYR A 236 -27.68 12.54 6.80
C TYR A 236 -27.04 13.82 7.33
N ALA A 237 -27.83 14.76 7.86
CA ALA A 237 -27.32 15.98 8.47
C ALA A 237 -26.44 15.69 9.69
N VAL A 238 -26.85 14.71 10.52
CA VAL A 238 -26.09 14.25 11.68
C VAL A 238 -24.78 13.61 11.23
N GLU A 239 -24.78 12.68 10.29
CA GLU A 239 -23.56 12.01 9.80
C GLU A 239 -22.52 13.03 9.30
N ASN A 240 -22.95 14.00 8.49
CA ASN A 240 -22.09 14.99 7.85
C ASN A 240 -21.75 16.21 8.71
N ASN A 241 -22.10 16.24 10.00
CA ASN A 241 -21.90 17.40 10.88
C ASN A 241 -22.55 18.70 10.35
N ASN A 242 -23.60 18.61 9.54
CA ASN A 242 -24.19 19.77 8.89
C ASN A 242 -25.25 20.42 9.76
N LEU A 243 -24.81 21.30 10.67
CA LEU A 243 -25.68 21.96 11.62
C LEU A 243 -26.79 22.77 10.95
N LYS A 244 -26.45 23.55 9.90
CA LYS A 244 -27.44 24.40 9.20
C LYS A 244 -28.54 23.55 8.56
N PHE A 245 -28.18 22.41 7.98
CA PHE A 245 -29.14 21.50 7.38
C PHE A 245 -30.02 20.83 8.45
N PHE A 246 -29.41 20.37 9.55
CA PHE A 246 -30.15 19.82 10.69
C PHE A 246 -31.20 20.81 11.21
N GLU A 247 -30.80 22.05 11.49
CA GLU A 247 -31.69 23.10 12.01
C GLU A 247 -32.83 23.43 11.05
N MET A 248 -32.56 23.40 9.75
CA MET A 248 -33.57 23.63 8.71
C MET A 248 -34.59 22.50 8.69
N LEU A 249 -34.14 21.23 8.75
CA LEU A 249 -35.03 20.07 8.63
C LEU A 249 -35.98 19.91 9.83
N ILE A 250 -35.50 20.13 11.05
CA ILE A 250 -36.35 20.02 12.24
C ILE A 250 -37.43 21.13 12.30
N ARG A 251 -37.27 22.21 11.53
CA ARG A 251 -38.20 23.36 11.45
C ARG A 251 -38.96 23.44 10.12
N ASN A 252 -38.66 22.57 9.17
CA ASN A 252 -39.29 22.58 7.86
C ASN A 252 -39.46 21.14 7.34
N SER A 253 -40.16 20.34 8.12
CA SER A 253 -40.48 18.95 7.78
C SER A 253 -41.75 18.87 6.93
N PHE A 254 -41.97 17.75 6.24
CA PHE A 254 -43.23 17.54 5.51
C PHE A 254 -44.41 17.45 6.47
N LEU A 255 -44.23 16.77 7.61
CA LEU A 255 -45.30 16.60 8.60
C LEU A 255 -45.81 17.93 9.16
N GLN A 256 -44.95 18.94 9.31
CA GLN A 256 -45.36 20.26 9.79
C GLN A 256 -46.40 20.93 8.89
N LYS A 257 -46.42 20.57 7.60
CA LYS A 257 -47.31 21.21 6.62
C LYS A 257 -48.75 20.76 6.76
N PHE A 258 -49.03 19.61 7.41
CA PHE A 258 -50.40 19.21 7.74
C PHE A 258 -51.07 20.14 8.75
N PHE A 259 -50.31 20.82 9.62
CA PHE A 259 -50.88 21.77 10.59
C PHE A 259 -51.45 23.04 9.95
N LEU A 260 -51.15 23.29 8.67
CA LEU A 260 -51.73 24.37 7.88
C LEU A 260 -53.02 23.95 7.15
N LEU A 261 -53.32 22.65 7.08
CA LEU A 261 -54.43 22.14 6.29
C LEU A 261 -55.72 22.06 7.10
N ASN A 262 -56.85 22.19 6.41
CA ASN A 262 -58.18 22.06 7.00
C ASN A 262 -58.45 20.62 7.46
N GLU A 263 -57.92 19.66 6.72
CA GLU A 263 -58.04 18.21 6.92
C GLU A 263 -57.04 17.70 7.98
N GLY A 264 -56.04 18.51 8.35
CA GLY A 264 -54.99 18.15 9.31
C GLY A 264 -55.50 17.53 10.62
N PRO A 265 -56.56 18.06 11.27
CA PRO A 265 -57.09 17.52 12.53
C PRO A 265 -57.48 16.03 12.47
N LEU A 266 -57.78 15.49 11.29
CA LEU A 266 -58.07 14.07 11.09
C LEU A 266 -56.87 13.17 11.43
N LEU A 267 -55.64 13.71 11.40
CA LEU A 267 -54.41 13.03 11.79
C LEU A 267 -54.10 13.11 13.31
N THR A 268 -55.02 13.60 14.14
CA THR A 268 -54.75 13.81 15.58
C THR A 268 -54.31 12.53 16.29
N GLU A 269 -54.91 11.39 15.97
CA GLU A 269 -54.54 10.09 16.55
C GLU A 269 -53.12 9.70 16.13
N LYS A 270 -52.80 9.78 14.83
CA LYS A 270 -51.46 9.55 14.31
C LYS A 270 -50.39 10.41 15.00
N ILE A 271 -50.63 11.71 15.09
CA ILE A 271 -49.71 12.66 15.75
C ILE A 271 -49.53 12.31 17.23
N THR A 272 -50.60 11.89 17.91
CA THR A 272 -50.53 11.46 19.32
C THR A 272 -49.67 10.20 19.48
N THR A 273 -49.77 9.25 18.55
CA THR A 273 -48.94 8.04 18.54
C THR A 273 -47.46 8.37 18.34
N LEU A 274 -47.14 9.30 17.43
CA LEU A 274 -45.76 9.78 17.25
C LEU A 274 -45.22 10.46 18.52
N ASN A 275 -46.05 11.17 19.28
CA ASN A 275 -45.64 11.80 20.54
C ASN A 275 -45.29 10.79 21.65
N LEU A 276 -45.85 9.57 21.64
CA LEU A 276 -45.45 8.52 22.60
C LEU A 276 -43.98 8.10 22.41
N ILE A 277 -43.45 8.23 21.19
CA ILE A 277 -42.03 7.96 20.90
C ILE A 277 -41.14 9.00 21.61
N VAL A 278 -41.59 10.26 21.69
CA VAL A 278 -40.86 11.35 22.35
C VAL A 278 -40.59 11.02 23.82
N GLN A 279 -41.61 10.53 24.53
CA GLN A 279 -41.49 10.18 25.95
C GLN A 279 -40.51 9.03 26.20
N LYS A 280 -40.47 8.03 25.30
CA LYS A 280 -39.57 6.88 25.43
C LYS A 280 -38.11 7.25 25.19
N LYS A 281 -37.84 8.22 24.31
CA LYS A 281 -36.48 8.55 23.86
C LYS A 281 -35.82 9.70 24.64
N SER A 282 -36.57 10.46 25.44
CA SER A 282 -36.02 11.57 26.23
C SER A 282 -34.91 11.14 27.21
N GLU A 283 -34.92 9.88 27.65
CA GLU A 283 -33.88 9.32 28.51
C GLU A 283 -32.49 9.26 27.84
N LEU A 284 -32.45 9.20 26.50
CA LEU A 284 -31.19 9.18 25.74
C LEU A 284 -30.38 10.47 25.89
N ILE A 285 -31.04 11.59 26.21
CA ILE A 285 -30.37 12.88 26.44
C ILE A 285 -29.39 12.78 27.61
N ALA A 286 -29.79 12.09 28.69
CA ALA A 286 -28.92 11.89 29.85
C ALA A 286 -27.69 11.04 29.49
N LYS A 287 -27.87 10.00 28.66
CA LYS A 287 -26.78 9.15 28.17
C LYS A 287 -25.80 9.92 27.29
N ILE A 288 -26.32 10.69 26.33
CA ILE A 288 -25.49 11.54 25.46
C ILE A 288 -24.74 12.56 26.30
N ASN A 289 -25.39 13.26 27.24
CA ASN A 289 -24.72 14.22 28.13
C ASN A 289 -23.62 13.58 28.98
N ALA A 290 -23.85 12.37 29.52
CA ALA A 290 -22.83 11.63 30.26
C ALA A 290 -21.63 11.29 29.36
N ALA A 291 -21.88 10.80 28.15
CA ALA A 291 -20.83 10.52 27.16
C ALA A 291 -20.05 11.78 26.78
N MET A 292 -20.72 12.89 26.48
CA MET A 292 -20.05 14.16 26.15
C MET A 292 -19.21 14.69 27.31
N LYS A 293 -19.72 14.59 28.55
CA LYS A 293 -18.96 14.97 29.76
C LYS A 293 -17.73 14.07 29.94
N GLY A 294 -17.85 12.76 29.74
CA GLY A 294 -16.72 11.85 29.79
C GLY A 294 -15.68 12.14 28.71
N LEU A 295 -16.14 12.38 27.47
CA LEU A 295 -15.30 12.80 26.36
C LEU A 295 -14.62 14.14 26.64
N SER A 296 -15.19 15.04 27.42
CA SER A 296 -14.57 16.34 27.74
C SER A 296 -13.34 16.26 28.67
N GLN A 297 -13.08 15.10 29.29
CA GLN A 297 -11.95 14.92 30.20
C GLN A 297 -10.59 15.14 29.51
N GLU A 298 -9.66 15.76 30.24
CA GLU A 298 -8.33 16.14 29.73
C GLU A 298 -7.49 14.92 29.32
N MET A 299 -7.67 13.78 29.99
CA MET A 299 -7.00 12.51 29.67
C MET A 299 -7.25 12.03 28.22
N PHE A 300 -8.35 12.45 27.60
CA PHE A 300 -8.67 12.10 26.20
C PHE A 300 -8.22 13.16 25.18
N SER A 301 -7.70 14.30 25.63
CA SER A 301 -7.41 15.46 24.76
C SER A 301 -6.45 15.14 23.61
N GLU A 302 -5.39 14.38 23.89
CA GLU A 302 -4.38 13.98 22.91
C GLU A 302 -4.84 12.93 21.90
N TYR A 303 -5.94 12.22 22.20
CA TYR A 303 -6.51 11.17 21.35
C TYR A 303 -7.62 11.68 20.42
N LYS A 304 -7.92 12.99 20.48
CA LYS A 304 -8.94 13.65 19.64
C LYS A 304 -8.30 14.32 18.44
N SER A 305 -8.54 13.77 17.26
CA SER A 305 -8.31 14.45 15.99
C SER A 305 -9.20 15.69 15.85
N ASP A 306 -8.87 16.60 14.93
CA ASP A 306 -9.71 17.76 14.65
C ASP A 306 -11.08 17.35 14.09
N GLU A 307 -11.16 16.21 13.40
CA GLU A 307 -12.42 15.61 12.98
C GLU A 307 -13.29 15.19 14.18
N ILE A 308 -12.69 14.49 15.16
CA ILE A 308 -13.38 14.12 16.40
C ILE A 308 -13.88 15.36 17.14
N LYS A 309 -13.04 16.40 17.25
CA LYS A 309 -13.44 17.67 17.89
C LYS A 309 -14.62 18.30 17.16
N SER A 310 -14.61 18.33 15.83
CA SER A 310 -15.75 18.83 15.04
C SER A 310 -17.03 18.03 15.29
N LYS A 311 -16.94 16.69 15.40
CA LYS A 311 -18.09 15.83 15.72
C LYS A 311 -18.62 16.13 17.13
N ILE A 312 -17.74 16.30 18.11
CA ILE A 312 -18.08 16.63 19.50
C ILE A 312 -18.80 17.99 19.55
N SER A 313 -18.23 19.04 18.95
CA SER A 313 -18.83 20.37 18.94
C SER A 313 -20.19 20.41 18.25
N PHE A 314 -20.39 19.62 17.20
CA PHE A 314 -21.70 19.47 16.55
C PHE A 314 -22.75 18.92 17.53
N ILE A 315 -22.43 17.85 18.27
CA ILE A 315 -23.34 17.23 19.23
C ILE A 315 -23.61 18.17 20.41
N GLU A 316 -22.58 18.80 20.97
CA GLU A 316 -22.70 19.77 22.07
C GLU A 316 -23.62 20.92 21.69
N PHE A 317 -23.46 21.48 20.49
CA PHE A 317 -24.32 22.57 20.02
C PHE A 317 -25.79 22.13 19.92
N ILE A 318 -26.05 20.97 19.33
CA ILE A 318 -27.42 20.46 19.17
C ILE A 318 -28.06 20.21 20.53
N ILE A 319 -27.36 19.56 21.46
CA ILE A 319 -27.89 19.27 22.80
C ILE A 319 -28.08 20.55 23.61
N ALA A 320 -27.15 21.51 23.54
CA ALA A 320 -27.30 22.79 24.23
C ALA A 320 -28.50 23.59 23.71
N LYS A 321 -28.75 23.58 22.40
CA LYS A 321 -29.83 24.35 21.77
C LYS A 321 -31.20 23.67 21.89
N TYR A 322 -31.25 22.34 21.80
CA TYR A 322 -32.50 21.59 21.66
C TYR A 322 -32.75 20.58 22.79
N GLY A 323 -31.84 20.37 23.74
CA GLY A 323 -31.93 19.32 24.76
C GLY A 323 -33.15 19.39 25.69
N ASN A 324 -33.81 20.56 25.80
CA ASN A 324 -35.06 20.71 26.55
C ASN A 324 -36.32 20.69 25.66
N SER A 325 -36.15 20.50 24.35
CA SER A 325 -37.24 20.49 23.40
C SER A 325 -38.00 19.16 23.44
N LYS A 326 -39.33 19.25 23.32
CA LYS A 326 -40.20 18.08 23.07
C LYS A 326 -40.36 17.77 21.59
N SER A 327 -39.58 18.40 20.72
CA SER A 327 -39.73 18.20 19.27
C SER A 327 -39.53 16.74 18.89
N PHE A 328 -40.48 16.17 18.17
CA PHE A 328 -40.46 14.79 17.69
C PHE A 328 -39.20 14.48 16.87
N TYR A 329 -38.86 15.36 15.93
CA TYR A 329 -37.70 15.18 15.05
C TYR A 329 -36.38 15.30 15.82
N PHE A 330 -36.27 16.25 16.75
CA PHE A 330 -35.10 16.32 17.63
C PHE A 330 -34.98 15.06 18.50
N THR A 331 -36.05 14.69 19.19
CA THR A 331 -36.03 13.54 20.10
C THR A 331 -35.78 12.22 19.38
N THR A 332 -36.30 12.06 18.17
CA THR A 332 -36.00 10.89 17.33
C THR A 332 -34.56 10.92 16.82
N SER A 333 -34.00 12.11 16.56
CA SER A 333 -32.59 12.25 16.16
C SER A 333 -31.58 11.85 17.24
N LEU A 334 -32.02 11.72 18.50
CA LEU A 334 -31.17 11.26 19.60
C LEU A 334 -30.58 9.87 19.34
N ASP A 335 -31.26 8.99 18.60
CA ASP A 335 -30.69 7.69 18.21
C ASP A 335 -29.49 7.84 17.27
N PHE A 336 -29.58 8.77 16.32
CA PHE A 336 -28.47 9.08 15.40
C PHE A 336 -27.32 9.75 16.15
N LEU A 337 -27.62 10.69 17.05
CA LEU A 337 -26.62 11.34 17.88
C LEU A 337 -25.94 10.35 18.83
N ASN A 338 -26.69 9.42 19.42
CA ASN A 338 -26.14 8.38 20.29
C ASN A 338 -25.25 7.41 19.51
N THR A 339 -25.66 6.99 18.32
CA THR A 339 -24.82 6.19 17.40
C THR A 339 -23.54 6.95 17.06
N LYS A 340 -23.63 8.26 16.80
CA LYS A 340 -22.47 9.10 16.55
C LYS A 340 -21.55 9.22 17.76
N CYS A 341 -22.08 9.38 18.97
CA CYS A 341 -21.31 9.36 20.22
C CYS A 341 -20.53 8.04 20.38
N ARG A 342 -21.19 6.90 20.15
CA ARG A 342 -20.56 5.58 20.20
C ARG A 342 -19.45 5.44 19.17
N SER A 343 -19.65 5.94 17.96
CA SER A 343 -18.59 5.98 16.94
C SER A 343 -17.39 6.81 17.39
N ILE A 344 -17.61 7.97 18.04
CA ILE A 344 -16.52 8.80 18.57
C ILE A 344 -15.75 8.06 19.67
N LEU A 345 -16.45 7.40 20.59
CA LEU A 345 -15.82 6.60 21.66
C LEU A 345 -14.95 5.49 21.09
N ASN A 346 -15.44 4.77 20.08
CA ASN A 346 -14.68 3.72 19.39
C ASN A 346 -13.47 4.29 18.62
N GLU A 347 -13.61 5.45 18.00
CA GLU A 347 -12.50 6.12 17.29
C GLU A 347 -11.38 6.51 18.27
N ILE A 348 -11.74 7.07 19.43
CA ILE A 348 -10.77 7.41 20.50
C ILE A 348 -10.13 6.14 21.06
N SER A 349 -10.90 5.09 21.31
CA SER A 349 -10.40 3.77 21.74
C SER A 349 -9.36 3.23 20.75
N SER A 350 -9.63 3.32 19.44
CA SER A 350 -8.65 2.93 18.40
C SER A 350 -7.40 3.81 18.41
N ASN A 351 -7.55 5.13 18.60
CA ASN A 351 -6.41 6.05 18.67
C ASN A 351 -5.49 5.77 19.87
N ILE A 352 -6.07 5.38 21.02
CA ILE A 352 -5.32 4.93 22.19
C ILE A 352 -4.46 3.71 21.83
N ASP A 353 -5.08 2.69 21.22
CA ASP A 353 -4.39 1.47 20.83
C ASP A 353 -3.26 1.71 19.84
N GLN A 354 -3.51 2.54 18.83
CA GLN A 354 -2.51 2.91 17.84
C GLN A 354 -1.32 3.65 18.47
N LYS A 355 -1.57 4.52 19.45
CA LYS A 355 -0.48 5.24 20.16
C LYS A 355 0.41 4.26 20.93
N PHE A 356 -0.17 3.35 21.71
CA PHE A 356 0.62 2.36 22.45
C PHE A 356 1.37 1.40 21.52
N GLU A 357 0.73 0.90 20.46
CA GLU A 357 1.42 0.08 19.46
C GLU A 357 2.58 0.83 18.81
N LYS A 358 2.40 2.12 18.48
CA LYS A 358 3.49 2.94 17.95
C LYS A 358 4.63 3.09 18.95
N MET A 359 4.34 3.36 20.22
CA MET A 359 5.37 3.47 21.27
C MET A 359 6.14 2.15 21.47
N ILE A 360 5.45 1.01 21.46
CA ILE A 360 6.08 -0.31 21.53
C ILE A 360 6.99 -0.52 20.32
N ASN A 361 6.48 -0.26 19.11
CA ASN A 361 7.26 -0.43 17.89
C ASN A 361 8.49 0.47 17.87
N ASP A 362 8.36 1.75 18.23
CA ASP A 362 9.46 2.71 18.32
C ASP A 362 10.56 2.22 19.30
N LEU A 363 10.19 1.64 20.44
CA LEU A 363 11.15 1.05 21.39
C LEU A 363 11.83 -0.22 20.85
N LEU A 364 11.15 -0.96 19.98
CA LEU A 364 11.66 -2.20 19.38
C LEU A 364 12.50 -1.98 18.12
N VAL A 365 12.50 -0.79 17.51
CA VAL A 365 13.31 -0.44 16.32
C VAL A 365 14.79 -0.78 16.52
N ARG A 366 15.33 -0.58 17.73
CA ARG A 366 16.73 -0.91 18.06
C ARG A 366 17.09 -2.37 17.78
N TYR A 367 16.15 -3.30 17.93
CA TYR A 367 16.37 -4.71 17.62
C TYR A 367 16.41 -4.94 16.10
N ASP A 368 15.55 -4.27 15.35
CA ASP A 368 15.57 -4.34 13.89
C ASP A 368 16.87 -3.77 13.31
N GLU A 369 17.37 -2.68 13.87
CA GLU A 369 18.68 -2.13 13.51
C GLU A 369 19.83 -3.12 13.76
N LYS A 370 19.84 -3.80 14.92
CA LYS A 370 20.85 -4.82 15.25
C LYS A 370 20.74 -6.05 14.35
N ILE A 371 19.53 -6.53 14.09
CA ILE A 371 19.28 -7.64 13.16
C ILE A 371 19.79 -7.30 11.76
N ASN A 372 19.50 -6.09 11.26
CA ASN A 372 19.95 -5.66 9.93
C ASN A 372 21.48 -5.49 9.89
N THR A 373 22.08 -4.90 10.92
CA THR A 373 23.54 -4.79 11.04
C THR A 373 24.23 -6.16 10.98
N ASN A 374 23.70 -7.15 11.70
CA ASN A 374 24.25 -8.50 11.69
C ASN A 374 24.04 -9.22 10.35
N ARG A 375 22.93 -8.96 9.65
CA ARG A 375 22.72 -9.48 8.28
C ARG A 375 23.74 -8.88 7.29
N ASP A 376 24.02 -7.58 7.39
CA ASP A 376 25.00 -6.92 6.55
C ASP A 376 26.43 -7.44 6.83
N LEU A 377 26.76 -7.68 8.11
CA LEU A 377 28.02 -8.33 8.49
C LEU A 377 28.12 -9.75 7.91
N LEU A 378 27.03 -10.52 7.91
CA LEU A 378 27.00 -11.87 7.35
C LEU A 378 27.24 -11.84 5.84
N ARG A 379 26.60 -10.91 5.12
CA ARG A 379 26.86 -10.69 3.69
C ARG A 379 28.31 -10.30 3.42
N THR A 380 28.87 -9.39 4.22
CA THR A 380 30.28 -8.96 4.08
C THR A 380 31.25 -10.12 4.39
N LEU A 381 30.92 -10.98 5.35
CA LEU A 381 31.67 -12.19 5.68
C LEU A 381 31.66 -13.20 4.51
N GLU A 382 30.50 -13.38 3.85
CA GLU A 382 30.35 -14.22 2.67
C GLU A 382 31.20 -13.73 1.48
N GLU A 383 31.15 -12.43 1.20
CA GLU A 383 31.96 -11.79 0.16
C GLU A 383 33.46 -11.93 0.46
N ASN A 384 33.89 -11.62 1.69
CA ASN A 384 35.29 -11.76 2.11
C ASN A 384 35.80 -13.21 2.03
N ASN A 385 34.97 -14.19 2.40
CA ASN A 385 35.36 -15.60 2.32
C ASN A 385 35.58 -16.04 0.86
N ARG A 386 34.71 -15.63 -0.06
CA ARG A 386 34.88 -15.88 -1.50
C ARG A 386 36.18 -15.26 -2.02
N ASP A 387 36.47 -14.02 -1.63
CA ASP A 387 37.69 -13.32 -2.02
C ASP A 387 38.96 -14.01 -1.48
N ILE A 388 38.94 -14.46 -0.22
CA ILE A 388 40.07 -15.18 0.39
C ILE A 388 40.32 -16.50 -0.34
N ILE A 389 39.27 -17.28 -0.61
CA ILE A 389 39.38 -18.54 -1.33
C ILE A 389 39.97 -18.30 -2.74
N GLN A 390 39.47 -17.32 -3.48
CA GLN A 390 40.01 -16.98 -4.80
C GLN A 390 41.49 -16.56 -4.75
N LYS A 391 41.87 -15.73 -3.77
CA LYS A 391 43.27 -15.28 -3.60
C LYS A 391 44.19 -16.43 -3.22
N GLU A 392 43.76 -17.34 -2.34
CA GLU A 392 44.55 -18.51 -1.98
C GLU A 392 44.66 -19.49 -3.15
N ASP A 393 43.58 -19.73 -3.91
CA ASP A 393 43.63 -20.57 -5.12
C ASP A 393 44.59 -19.99 -6.17
N ALA A 394 44.60 -18.66 -6.38
CA ALA A 394 45.55 -18.00 -7.28
C ALA A 394 47.01 -18.12 -6.80
N LYS A 395 47.26 -17.96 -5.49
CA LYS A 395 48.60 -18.17 -4.90
C LYS A 395 49.05 -19.62 -5.04
N PHE A 396 48.16 -20.58 -4.81
CA PHE A 396 48.45 -22.00 -4.97
C PHE A 396 48.87 -22.31 -6.41
N GLN A 397 48.13 -21.83 -7.41
CA GLN A 397 48.51 -22.01 -8.82
C GLN A 397 49.89 -21.44 -9.11
N LYS A 398 50.17 -20.21 -8.64
CA LYS A 398 51.48 -19.58 -8.82
C LYS A 398 52.62 -20.40 -8.20
N VAL A 399 52.47 -20.84 -6.95
CA VAL A 399 53.47 -21.66 -6.25
C VAL A 399 53.67 -23.01 -6.93
N LEU A 400 52.59 -23.64 -7.40
CA LEU A 400 52.64 -24.91 -8.13
C LEU A 400 53.43 -24.74 -9.45
N THR A 401 53.12 -23.70 -10.22
CA THR A 401 53.81 -23.42 -11.49
C THR A 401 55.28 -23.06 -11.28
N GLU A 402 55.62 -22.25 -10.27
CA GLU A 402 57.00 -21.93 -9.93
C GLU A 402 57.79 -23.18 -9.51
N TYR A 403 57.19 -24.05 -8.70
CA TYR A 403 57.79 -25.32 -8.29
C TYR A 403 58.00 -26.26 -9.49
N GLU A 404 57.00 -26.42 -10.35
CA GLU A 404 57.09 -27.22 -11.58
C GLU A 404 58.19 -26.71 -12.51
N ASN A 405 58.24 -25.40 -12.75
CA ASN A 405 59.24 -24.80 -13.62
C ASN A 405 60.65 -24.99 -13.08
N LYS A 406 60.86 -24.87 -11.76
CA LYS A 406 62.15 -25.10 -11.13
C LYS A 406 62.63 -26.54 -11.34
N ILE A 407 61.78 -27.53 -11.03
CA ILE A 407 62.16 -28.95 -11.17
C ILE A 407 62.31 -29.34 -12.65
N ASN A 408 61.46 -28.83 -13.55
CA ASN A 408 61.60 -29.05 -14.99
C ASN A 408 62.92 -28.48 -15.55
N HIS A 409 63.35 -27.32 -15.06
CA HIS A 409 64.63 -26.72 -15.45
C HIS A 409 65.82 -27.59 -15.00
N GLU A 410 65.77 -28.11 -13.77
CA GLU A 410 66.79 -29.04 -13.27
C GLU A 410 66.79 -30.37 -14.03
N LEU A 411 65.61 -30.94 -14.31
CA LEU A 411 65.49 -32.15 -15.14
C LEU A 411 66.11 -31.94 -16.51
N LYS A 412 65.78 -30.85 -17.20
CA LYS A 412 66.31 -30.52 -18.52
C LYS A 412 67.84 -30.39 -18.51
N TYR A 413 68.41 -29.78 -17.47
CA TYR A 413 69.86 -29.68 -17.31
C TYR A 413 70.54 -31.05 -17.21
N PHE A 414 69.98 -31.98 -16.42
CA PHE A 414 70.54 -33.33 -16.29
C PHE A 414 70.29 -34.22 -17.53
N GLU A 415 69.16 -34.05 -18.22
CA GLU A 415 68.88 -34.70 -19.51
C GLU A 415 69.85 -34.25 -20.61
N ASP A 416 70.13 -32.94 -20.70
CA ASP A 416 71.12 -32.38 -21.62
C ASP A 416 72.53 -32.93 -21.32
N LEU A 417 72.91 -33.03 -20.04
CA LEU A 417 74.17 -33.66 -19.61
C LEU A 417 74.26 -35.14 -19.99
N LEU A 418 73.18 -35.90 -19.81
CA LEU A 418 73.11 -37.32 -20.18
C LEU A 418 73.25 -37.50 -21.71
N SER A 419 72.59 -36.65 -22.50
CA SER A 419 72.64 -36.71 -23.97
C SER A 419 74.04 -36.46 -24.55
N ARG A 420 74.85 -35.62 -23.88
CA ARG A 420 76.22 -35.29 -24.29
C ARG A 420 77.26 -36.30 -23.81
N PHE A 421 76.92 -37.16 -22.84
CA PHE A 421 77.85 -38.07 -22.18
C PHE A 421 78.46 -39.13 -23.11
N ASP A 422 77.77 -39.50 -24.20
CA ASP A 422 78.25 -40.54 -25.12
C ASP A 422 79.27 -40.04 -26.18
N ASN A 423 79.43 -38.71 -26.35
CA ASN A 423 80.24 -38.10 -27.43
C ASN A 423 81.57 -37.47 -26.97
N ASP A 424 81.95 -37.57 -25.70
CA ASP A 424 83.13 -36.86 -25.17
C ASP A 424 84.44 -37.65 -25.35
N SER A 425 85.36 -37.11 -26.16
CA SER A 425 86.61 -37.77 -26.60
C SER A 425 87.64 -38.01 -25.48
N ASN A 426 87.56 -37.24 -24.38
CA ASN A 426 88.43 -37.37 -23.21
C ASN A 426 88.20 -38.67 -22.42
N ASN A 427 87.11 -39.40 -22.67
CA ASN A 427 86.78 -40.66 -22.02
C ASN A 427 86.94 -41.90 -22.93
N SER A 428 87.67 -41.76 -24.05
CA SER A 428 87.91 -42.89 -24.96
C SER A 428 88.94 -43.87 -24.37
N SER A 429 88.45 -44.93 -23.70
CA SER A 429 89.28 -45.97 -23.05
C SER A 429 90.35 -46.59 -23.97
N PHE A 430 90.14 -46.53 -25.28
CA PHE A 430 91.04 -47.06 -26.29
C PHE A 430 92.32 -46.21 -26.50
N SER A 431 92.26 -44.88 -26.32
CA SER A 431 93.42 -44.00 -26.51
C SER A 431 94.44 -44.15 -25.36
N SER A 432 93.94 -44.30 -24.12
CA SER A 432 94.77 -44.49 -22.92
C SER A 432 95.54 -45.81 -22.92
N ILE A 433 94.98 -46.90 -23.47
CA ILE A 433 95.71 -48.18 -23.58
C ILE A 433 96.88 -48.08 -24.56
N LYS A 434 96.63 -47.48 -25.74
CA LYS A 434 97.64 -47.36 -26.79
C LYS A 434 98.89 -46.66 -26.27
N ASN A 435 98.70 -45.59 -25.50
CA ASN A 435 99.81 -44.85 -24.90
C ASN A 435 100.53 -45.67 -23.81
N SER A 436 99.79 -46.32 -22.91
CA SER A 436 100.39 -47.13 -21.83
C SER A 436 101.22 -48.32 -22.34
N MET A 437 100.77 -49.01 -23.39
CA MET A 437 101.55 -50.10 -23.99
C MET A 437 102.84 -49.62 -24.67
N LEU A 438 102.82 -48.43 -25.28
CA LEU A 438 103.98 -47.84 -25.94
C LEU A 438 105.07 -47.49 -24.92
N TYR A 439 104.68 -46.88 -23.79
CA TYR A 439 105.61 -46.58 -22.69
C TYR A 439 106.18 -47.84 -22.05
N ASN A 440 105.38 -48.89 -21.88
CA ASN A 440 105.85 -50.16 -21.34
C ASN A 440 106.94 -50.80 -22.22
N GLY A 441 106.76 -50.79 -23.54
CA GLY A 441 107.76 -51.30 -24.49
C GLY A 441 109.10 -50.55 -24.40
N LEU A 442 109.06 -49.21 -24.35
CA LEU A 442 110.26 -48.39 -24.20
C LEU A 442 110.99 -48.64 -22.88
N PHE A 443 110.23 -48.74 -21.78
CA PHE A 443 110.79 -48.96 -20.45
C PHE A 443 111.48 -50.33 -20.35
N SER A 444 110.87 -51.38 -20.91
CA SER A 444 111.44 -52.72 -20.94
C SER A 444 112.77 -52.81 -21.70
N LEU A 445 112.90 -52.08 -22.83
CA LEU A 445 114.14 -51.97 -23.58
C LEU A 445 115.26 -51.32 -22.74
N PHE A 446 114.90 -50.29 -21.98
CA PHE A 446 115.85 -49.57 -21.12
C PHE A 446 116.38 -50.48 -20.00
N VAL A 447 115.48 -51.23 -19.35
CA VAL A 447 115.83 -52.23 -18.32
C VAL A 447 116.71 -53.34 -18.90
N LEU A 448 116.44 -53.76 -20.15
CA LEU A 448 117.24 -54.77 -20.83
C LEU A 448 118.70 -54.33 -20.98
N LEU A 449 118.93 -53.10 -21.46
CA LEU A 449 120.29 -52.59 -21.65
C LEU A 449 121.02 -52.38 -20.32
N SER A 450 120.35 -51.77 -19.34
CA SER A 450 120.96 -51.45 -18.04
C SER A 450 121.24 -52.70 -17.19
N GLY A 451 120.34 -53.68 -17.20
CA GLY A 451 120.54 -54.97 -16.53
C GLY A 451 121.71 -55.76 -17.12
N GLY A 452 121.89 -55.72 -18.46
CA GLY A 452 122.99 -56.40 -19.12
C GLY A 452 124.38 -55.88 -18.72
N PHE A 453 124.55 -54.56 -18.70
CA PHE A 453 125.83 -53.96 -18.30
C PHE A 453 126.17 -54.23 -16.83
N ALA A 454 125.17 -54.21 -15.95
CA ALA A 454 125.36 -54.49 -14.53
C ALA A 454 125.84 -55.93 -14.28
N GLU A 455 125.35 -56.89 -15.04
CA GLU A 455 125.70 -58.31 -14.86
C GLU A 455 127.13 -58.62 -15.33
N TYR A 456 127.61 -57.93 -16.37
CA TYR A 456 129.02 -58.01 -16.78
C TYR A 456 129.98 -57.42 -15.73
N SER A 457 129.64 -56.27 -15.15
CA SER A 457 130.46 -55.61 -14.11
C SER A 457 130.71 -56.48 -12.87
N ASN A 458 129.88 -57.50 -12.64
CA ASN A 458 129.98 -58.36 -11.46
C ASN A 458 130.71 -59.70 -11.72
N SER A 459 131.20 -59.94 -12.95
CA SER A 459 131.83 -61.22 -13.31
C SER A 459 133.37 -61.18 -13.21
N TYR A 460 133.92 -61.73 -12.11
CA TYR A 460 135.36 -61.88 -11.84
C TYR A 460 135.97 -63.07 -12.61
N VAL A 461 136.82 -62.83 -13.62
CA VAL A 461 137.72 -63.87 -14.18
C VAL A 461 139.08 -63.26 -14.55
N ALA A 462 140.11 -63.71 -13.83
CA ALA A 462 141.51 -63.41 -14.07
C ALA A 462 142.09 -64.33 -15.16
N ASP A 463 141.92 -63.92 -16.42
CA ASP A 463 142.90 -64.06 -17.51
C ASP A 463 142.33 -63.33 -18.74
N ILE A 464 142.92 -62.18 -19.09
CA ILE A 464 142.42 -61.34 -20.19
C ILE A 464 142.94 -61.90 -21.50
N ALA A 465 142.19 -62.84 -22.09
CA ALA A 465 142.43 -63.29 -23.46
C ALA A 465 141.20 -63.82 -24.22
N ASN A 466 139.94 -63.43 -23.92
CA ASN A 466 138.82 -63.68 -24.86
C ASN A 466 137.59 -62.74 -24.71
N ILE A 467 137.22 -62.03 -25.78
CA ILE A 467 136.14 -61.01 -25.82
C ILE A 467 134.73 -61.61 -25.99
N GLY A 468 134.59 -62.83 -26.51
CA GLY A 468 133.29 -63.46 -26.79
C GLY A 468 132.44 -63.79 -25.54
N SER A 469 133.07 -64.01 -24.38
CA SER A 469 132.37 -64.30 -23.12
C SER A 469 131.68 -63.07 -22.53
N VAL A 470 132.24 -61.88 -22.74
CA VAL A 470 131.75 -60.59 -22.20
C VAL A 470 130.39 -60.22 -22.78
N ILE A 471 130.23 -60.29 -24.10
CA ILE A 471 129.00 -59.87 -24.79
C ILE A 471 127.84 -60.83 -24.46
N SER A 472 128.12 -62.12 -24.33
CA SER A 472 127.10 -63.12 -23.99
C SER A 472 126.50 -62.88 -22.60
N ILE A 473 127.33 -62.53 -21.62
CA ILE A 473 126.90 -62.23 -20.25
C ILE A 473 125.98 -61.00 -20.23
N VAL A 474 126.32 -59.94 -20.97
CA VAL A 474 125.51 -58.71 -21.07
C VAL A 474 124.13 -59.00 -21.67
N ILE A 475 124.07 -59.70 -22.81
CA ILE A 475 122.81 -59.93 -23.51
C ILE A 475 121.89 -60.86 -22.69
N MET A 476 122.44 -61.91 -22.11
CA MET A 476 121.64 -62.90 -21.36
C MET A 476 121.12 -62.34 -20.04
N GLY A 477 121.93 -61.52 -19.35
CA GLY A 477 121.50 -60.79 -18.15
C GLY A 477 120.43 -59.74 -18.45
N GLY A 478 120.63 -58.97 -19.52
CA GLY A 478 119.67 -57.97 -19.97
C GLY A 478 118.30 -58.56 -20.35
N LEU A 479 118.28 -59.64 -21.14
CA LEU A 479 117.04 -60.26 -21.62
C LEU A 479 116.13 -60.76 -20.49
N LYS A 480 116.72 -61.30 -19.41
CA LYS A 480 115.96 -61.77 -18.24
C LYS A 480 115.15 -60.63 -17.62
N TRP A 481 115.80 -59.51 -17.33
CA TRP A 481 115.16 -58.38 -16.67
C TRP A 481 114.26 -57.57 -17.61
N GLY A 482 114.65 -57.44 -18.88
CA GLY A 482 113.81 -56.82 -19.91
C GLY A 482 112.46 -57.50 -20.07
N THR A 483 112.44 -58.84 -20.23
CA THR A 483 111.21 -59.61 -20.48
C THR A 483 110.25 -59.58 -19.28
N ILE A 484 110.79 -59.67 -18.05
CA ILE A 484 109.98 -59.60 -16.83
C ILE A 484 109.27 -58.24 -16.73
N SER A 485 109.97 -57.14 -16.99
CA SER A 485 109.35 -55.80 -16.93
C SER A 485 108.24 -55.60 -17.96
N PHE A 486 108.38 -56.16 -19.17
CA PHE A 486 107.37 -56.05 -20.22
C PHE A 486 106.05 -56.74 -19.84
N ILE A 487 106.12 -57.95 -19.29
CA ILE A 487 104.93 -58.71 -18.87
C ILE A 487 104.20 -57.97 -17.75
N ILE A 488 104.93 -57.42 -16.79
CA ILE A 488 104.34 -56.64 -15.68
C ILE A 488 103.57 -55.43 -16.23
N GLY A 489 104.11 -54.69 -17.19
CA GLY A 489 103.41 -53.52 -17.72
C GLY A 489 102.20 -53.82 -18.62
N ILE A 490 102.09 -55.02 -19.21
CA ILE A 490 100.86 -55.45 -19.91
C ILE A 490 99.71 -55.62 -18.90
N PHE A 491 99.96 -56.26 -17.76
CA PHE A 491 98.93 -56.45 -16.73
C PHE A 491 98.44 -55.11 -16.16
N ILE A 492 99.35 -54.16 -15.94
CA ILE A 492 98.99 -52.80 -15.48
C ILE A 492 98.08 -52.09 -16.51
N SER A 493 98.36 -52.26 -17.80
CA SER A 493 97.58 -51.61 -18.87
C SER A 493 96.14 -52.14 -18.97
N ILE A 494 95.94 -53.46 -18.80
CA ILE A 494 94.60 -54.08 -18.81
C ILE A 494 93.79 -53.66 -17.58
N PHE A 495 94.41 -53.58 -16.41
CA PHE A 495 93.73 -53.16 -15.18
C PHE A 495 93.20 -51.71 -15.28
N MET A 496 93.95 -50.82 -15.93
CA MET A 496 93.52 -49.43 -16.17
C MET A 496 92.30 -49.33 -17.10
N LEU A 497 92.14 -50.23 -18.08
CA LEU A 497 90.95 -50.29 -18.94
C LEU A 497 89.69 -50.65 -18.16
N LEU A 498 89.76 -51.72 -17.36
CA LEU A 498 88.61 -52.18 -16.58
C LEU A 498 88.16 -51.11 -15.57
N SER A 499 89.12 -50.44 -14.94
CA SER A 499 88.85 -49.32 -14.02
C SER A 499 88.12 -48.16 -14.73
N THR A 500 88.58 -47.77 -15.92
CA THR A 500 87.97 -46.65 -16.67
C THR A 500 86.58 -46.98 -17.22
N LEU A 501 86.32 -48.20 -17.67
CA LEU A 501 84.97 -48.63 -18.09
C LEU A 501 83.98 -48.66 -16.93
N HIS A 502 84.42 -49.15 -15.76
CA HIS A 502 83.58 -49.16 -14.56
C HIS A 502 83.21 -47.74 -14.10
N GLN A 503 84.18 -46.82 -14.12
CA GLN A 503 83.94 -45.40 -13.83
C GLN A 503 82.90 -44.79 -14.79
N ARG A 504 82.96 -45.10 -16.09
CA ARG A 504 82.00 -44.60 -17.08
C ARG A 504 80.57 -45.12 -16.84
N TYR A 505 80.42 -46.41 -16.57
CA TYR A 505 79.09 -46.99 -16.34
C TYR A 505 78.47 -46.48 -15.03
N SER A 506 79.29 -46.35 -13.98
CA SER A 506 78.87 -45.76 -12.71
C SER A 506 78.42 -44.31 -12.88
N ALA A 507 79.17 -43.49 -13.62
CA ALA A 507 78.81 -42.10 -13.89
C ALA A 507 77.50 -41.95 -14.70
N LYS A 508 77.27 -42.79 -15.72
CA LYS A 508 76.01 -42.80 -16.49
C LYS A 508 74.81 -43.24 -15.64
N ASN A 509 74.99 -44.27 -14.81
CA ASN A 509 73.92 -44.75 -13.92
C ASN A 509 73.55 -43.72 -12.83
N ASN A 510 74.54 -43.00 -12.30
CA ASN A 510 74.31 -41.91 -11.34
C ASN A 510 73.45 -40.78 -11.93
N LEU A 511 73.67 -40.42 -13.22
CA LEU A 511 72.85 -39.41 -13.91
C LEU A 511 71.40 -39.87 -14.10
N VAL A 512 71.18 -41.12 -14.53
CA VAL A 512 69.83 -41.69 -14.69
C VAL A 512 69.09 -41.76 -13.36
N GLN A 513 69.76 -42.20 -12.30
CA GLN A 513 69.19 -42.24 -10.96
C GLN A 513 68.84 -40.83 -10.44
N ARG A 514 69.64 -39.82 -10.77
CA ARG A 514 69.36 -38.43 -10.42
C ARG A 514 68.11 -37.90 -11.12
N ILE A 515 67.91 -38.20 -12.40
CA ILE A 515 66.70 -37.83 -13.17
C ILE A 515 65.45 -38.51 -12.57
N SER A 516 65.54 -39.82 -12.26
CA SER A 516 64.44 -40.55 -11.61
C SER A 516 64.08 -39.97 -10.24
N ASN A 517 65.08 -39.61 -9.43
CA ASN A 517 64.87 -38.99 -8.13
C ASN A 517 64.18 -37.62 -8.26
N LEU A 518 64.60 -36.78 -9.21
CA LEU A 518 63.96 -35.48 -9.48
C LEU A 518 62.51 -35.61 -9.96
N ASN A 519 62.19 -36.61 -10.78
CA ASN A 519 60.79 -36.89 -11.16
C ASN A 519 59.93 -37.32 -9.96
N THR A 520 60.50 -38.11 -9.05
CA THR A 520 59.82 -38.53 -7.82
C THR A 520 59.61 -37.34 -6.87
N GLU A 521 60.63 -36.48 -6.74
CA GLU A 521 60.60 -35.24 -5.94
C GLU A 521 59.59 -34.22 -6.49
N LYS A 522 59.40 -34.17 -7.82
CA LYS A 522 58.36 -33.37 -8.47
C LYS A 522 56.96 -33.77 -8.01
N GLU A 523 56.62 -35.07 -8.11
CA GLU A 523 55.29 -35.57 -7.75
C GLU A 523 55.04 -35.51 -6.25
N GLN A 524 56.03 -35.86 -5.43
CA GLN A 524 55.93 -35.73 -3.97
C GLN A 524 55.76 -34.27 -3.54
N GLY A 525 56.53 -33.34 -4.14
CA GLY A 525 56.42 -31.91 -3.85
C GLY A 525 55.08 -31.32 -4.29
N LYS A 526 54.55 -31.71 -5.46
CA LYS A 526 53.20 -31.32 -5.90
C LYS A 526 52.13 -31.76 -4.90
N ASN A 527 52.19 -33.01 -4.45
CA ASN A 527 51.25 -33.54 -3.48
C ASN A 527 51.36 -32.84 -2.12
N ALA A 528 52.58 -32.52 -1.67
CA ALA A 528 52.81 -31.74 -0.46
C ALA A 528 52.24 -30.31 -0.56
N ILE A 529 52.43 -29.64 -1.70
CA ILE A 529 51.88 -28.29 -1.95
C ILE A 529 50.35 -28.33 -2.00
N ARG A 530 49.75 -29.34 -2.66
CA ARG A 530 48.29 -29.56 -2.68
C ARG A 530 47.71 -29.81 -1.29
N SER A 531 48.31 -30.73 -0.54
CA SER A 531 47.86 -31.05 0.82
C SER A 531 47.94 -29.82 1.74
N LYS A 532 49.01 -29.03 1.66
CA LYS A 532 49.16 -27.79 2.42
C LYS A 532 48.11 -26.73 2.02
N HIS A 533 47.75 -26.66 0.74
CA HIS A 533 46.69 -25.77 0.26
C HIS A 533 45.31 -26.20 0.77
N GLU A 534 44.97 -27.48 0.66
CA GLU A 534 43.71 -28.03 1.17
C GLU A 534 43.56 -27.81 2.68
N GLN A 535 44.63 -28.02 3.46
CA GLN A 535 44.62 -27.75 4.89
C GLN A 535 44.36 -26.27 5.21
N LYS A 536 44.99 -25.35 4.48
CA LYS A 536 44.76 -23.91 4.64
C LYS A 536 43.33 -23.51 4.26
N LYS A 537 42.84 -24.01 3.13
CA LYS A 537 41.48 -23.76 2.65
C LYS A 537 40.45 -24.25 3.66
N LYS A 538 40.60 -25.49 4.12
CA LYS A 538 39.75 -26.07 5.17
C LYS A 538 39.77 -25.26 6.46
N HIS A 539 40.94 -24.79 6.89
CA HIS A 539 41.05 -23.92 8.06
C HIS A 539 40.30 -22.58 7.89
N HIS A 540 40.35 -21.97 6.71
CA HIS A 540 39.60 -20.76 6.40
C HIS A 540 38.09 -21.01 6.35
N GLU A 541 37.65 -22.09 5.71
CA GLU A 541 36.24 -22.50 5.65
C GLU A 541 35.68 -22.80 7.05
N GLU A 542 36.43 -23.50 7.91
CA GLU A 542 36.04 -23.75 9.31
C GLU A 542 35.90 -22.44 10.11
N LYS A 543 36.81 -21.48 9.91
CA LYS A 543 36.74 -20.16 10.57
C LYS A 543 35.52 -19.36 10.10
N TYR A 544 35.23 -19.42 8.80
CA TYR A 544 34.06 -18.79 8.19
C TYR A 544 32.76 -19.41 8.74
N GLU A 545 32.63 -20.74 8.73
CA GLU A 545 31.42 -21.42 9.23
C GLU A 545 31.16 -21.14 10.71
N LYS A 546 32.21 -21.15 11.55
CA LYS A 546 32.08 -20.75 12.97
C LYS A 546 31.56 -19.31 13.12
N SER A 547 32.05 -18.39 12.30
CA SER A 547 31.63 -16.99 12.34
C SER A 547 30.19 -16.81 11.84
N LYS A 548 29.81 -17.55 10.80
CA LYS A 548 28.44 -17.57 10.25
C LYS A 548 27.43 -18.13 11.24
N ILE A 549 27.73 -19.26 11.90
CA ILE A 549 26.88 -19.85 12.94
C ILE A 549 26.67 -18.83 14.06
N ARG A 550 27.75 -18.23 14.57
CA ARG A 550 27.66 -17.21 15.61
C ARG A 550 26.78 -16.02 15.21
N LEU A 551 26.95 -15.46 14.01
CA LEU A 551 26.13 -14.32 13.56
C LEU A 551 24.64 -14.70 13.42
N ASN A 552 24.35 -15.91 12.94
CA ASN A 552 22.98 -16.41 12.85
C ASN A 552 22.36 -16.63 14.24
N GLU A 553 23.12 -17.20 15.18
CA GLU A 553 22.69 -17.32 16.59
C GLU A 553 22.41 -15.94 17.22
N GLU A 554 23.27 -14.94 16.97
CA GLU A 554 23.05 -13.57 17.43
C GLU A 554 21.76 -12.97 16.82
N ILE A 555 21.49 -13.18 15.52
CA ILE A 555 20.25 -12.73 14.86
C ILE A 555 19.01 -13.39 15.50
N GLU A 556 19.03 -14.70 15.71
CA GLU A 556 17.91 -15.41 16.35
C GLU A 556 17.72 -14.98 17.82
N ASN A 557 18.81 -14.76 18.55
CA ASN A 557 18.75 -14.21 19.90
C ASN A 557 18.11 -12.81 19.91
N TYR A 558 18.47 -11.93 18.97
CA TYR A 558 17.82 -10.61 18.87
C TYR A 558 16.34 -10.70 18.51
N LYS A 559 15.92 -11.67 17.67
CA LYS A 559 14.50 -11.90 17.38
C LYS A 559 13.73 -12.38 18.61
N ASN A 560 14.28 -13.34 19.34
CA ASN A 560 13.66 -13.85 20.56
C ASN A 560 13.58 -12.76 21.65
N ASN A 561 14.67 -12.02 21.87
CA ASN A 561 14.70 -10.89 22.80
C ASN A 561 13.70 -9.80 22.39
N LYS A 562 13.51 -9.54 21.08
CA LYS A 562 12.49 -8.61 20.58
C LYS A 562 11.07 -9.08 20.95
N LEU A 563 10.79 -10.37 20.82
CA LEU A 563 9.48 -10.95 21.17
C LEU A 563 9.23 -10.93 22.69
N GLU A 564 10.25 -11.23 23.49
CA GLU A 564 10.17 -11.16 24.95
C GLU A 564 9.99 -9.72 25.44
N GLU A 565 10.80 -8.78 24.92
CA GLU A 565 10.66 -7.36 25.23
C GLU A 565 9.29 -6.83 24.82
N ARG A 566 8.75 -7.25 23.66
CA ARG A 566 7.40 -6.89 23.24
C ARG A 566 6.36 -7.29 24.28
N LYS A 567 6.41 -8.53 24.77
CA LYS A 567 5.48 -9.00 25.83
C LYS A 567 5.62 -8.20 27.12
N LEU A 568 6.86 -7.90 27.52
CA LEU A 568 7.12 -7.07 28.71
C LEU A 568 6.58 -5.64 28.55
N LEU A 569 6.73 -5.05 27.37
CA LEU A 569 6.20 -3.72 27.07
C LEU A 569 4.66 -3.72 26.99
N GLU A 570 4.06 -4.73 26.37
CA GLU A 570 2.60 -4.93 26.36
C GLU A 570 2.04 -5.05 27.78
N GLU A 571 2.71 -5.80 28.66
CA GLU A 571 2.33 -5.92 30.06
C GLU A 571 2.54 -4.62 30.84
N LYS A 572 3.65 -3.92 30.61
CA LYS A 572 3.95 -2.62 31.23
C LYS A 572 2.93 -1.55 30.87
N PHE A 573 2.54 -1.46 29.60
CA PHE A 573 1.55 -0.48 29.14
C PHE A 573 0.09 -0.93 29.39
N ARG A 574 -0.13 -2.16 29.85
CA ARG A 574 -1.46 -2.71 30.09
C ARG A 574 -2.26 -1.88 31.08
N GLU A 575 -1.65 -1.48 32.20
CA GLU A 575 -2.34 -0.70 33.23
C GLU A 575 -2.77 0.67 32.71
N GLU A 576 -1.87 1.39 32.03
CA GLU A 576 -2.15 2.70 31.44
C GLU A 576 -3.19 2.64 30.31
N ARG A 577 -3.12 1.60 29.48
CA ARG A 577 -4.13 1.32 28.46
C ARG A 577 -5.49 1.02 29.09
N THR A 578 -5.51 0.25 30.18
CA THR A 578 -6.76 -0.10 30.89
C THR A 578 -7.40 1.12 31.55
N THR A 579 -6.61 2.00 32.17
CA THR A 579 -7.14 3.24 32.79
C THR A 579 -7.74 4.21 31.76
N LEU A 580 -7.29 4.16 30.51
CA LEU A 580 -7.88 4.93 29.41
C LEU A 580 -9.12 4.27 28.79
N HIS A 581 -9.14 2.94 28.62
CA HIS A 581 -10.29 2.23 28.03
C HIS A 581 -11.46 2.05 28.98
N GLN A 582 -11.20 1.79 30.27
CA GLN A 582 -12.27 1.50 31.22
C GLN A 582 -13.35 2.59 31.31
N PRO A 583 -13.01 3.90 31.34
CA PRO A 583 -14.03 4.95 31.27
C PRO A 583 -14.80 4.96 29.95
N LEU A 584 -14.15 4.67 28.82
CA LEU A 584 -14.81 4.61 27.50
C LEU A 584 -15.80 3.45 27.42
N GLU A 585 -15.43 2.27 27.92
CA GLU A 585 -16.30 1.10 27.98
C GLU A 585 -17.52 1.34 28.88
N GLN A 586 -17.33 2.00 30.02
CA GLN A 586 -18.44 2.39 30.91
C GLN A 586 -19.42 3.31 30.17
N LEU A 587 -18.93 4.29 29.41
CA LEU A 587 -19.78 5.18 28.61
C LEU A 587 -20.50 4.48 27.46
N LEU A 588 -19.89 3.42 26.88
CA LEU A 588 -20.53 2.60 25.83
C LEU A 588 -21.65 1.71 26.38
N GLN A 589 -21.53 1.25 27.63
CA GLN A 589 -22.49 0.39 28.31
C GLN A 589 -23.71 1.16 28.86
N MET A 590 -23.57 2.46 29.11
CA MET A 590 -24.68 3.36 29.45
C MET A 590 -25.65 3.50 28.27
#